data_AF-A0A7R9G796-F1
#
_entry.id   AF-A0A7R9G796-F1
#
_cell.length_a   1.000
_cell.length_b   1.000
_cell.length_c   1.000
_cell.angle_alpha   90.00
_cell.angle_beta   90.00
_cell.angle_gamma   90.00
#
_symmetry.space_group_name_H-M   'P 1'
#
loop_
_entity.id
_entity.type
_entity.pdbx_description
1 polymer ?
#
loop_
_entity_poly.entity_id
_entity_poly.type
_entity_poly.pdbx_seq_one_letter_code
_entity_poly.pdbx_strand_id
1 'polypeptide(L)'
;SCVFVHREELDHVYKLVYSSDTEEQRRGYERILVWKARCSSLPASVECTLELLHVILRDNELWPHIVQCNMPPYVEQQLQIMYSTSIMRFLNHLSSLFQDIHSETLFRVADRLNIPAWLVDIRHQSAHSNTLPPLRLLRTAATFARGWLHVCH
;
A
#
# COMPACT_ATOMS: atom_id res chain seq x y z
N SER A 1 15.44 -3.36 -16.23
CA SER A 1 14.04 -3.04 -16.60
C SER A 1 13.31 -4.33 -16.94
N CYS A 2 12.19 -4.63 -16.28
CA CYS A 2 11.42 -5.88 -16.45
C CYS A 2 10.79 -5.90 -17.87
N VAL A 3 11.31 -6.76 -18.76
CA VAL A 3 11.09 -6.71 -20.23
C VAL A 3 9.75 -7.30 -20.69
N PHE A 4 8.96 -7.94 -19.82
CA PHE A 4 7.95 -8.90 -20.27
C PHE A 4 6.49 -8.66 -19.87
N VAL A 5 6.11 -7.50 -19.32
CA VAL A 5 4.69 -7.21 -19.14
C VAL A 5 4.13 -6.70 -20.46
N HIS A 6 3.46 -7.57 -21.21
CA HIS A 6 2.71 -7.14 -22.40
C HIS A 6 1.68 -6.09 -21.98
N ARG A 7 1.51 -5.02 -22.79
CA ARG A 7 0.61 -3.90 -22.46
C ARG A 7 -0.82 -4.37 -22.14
N GLU A 8 -1.31 -5.39 -22.83
CA GLU A 8 -2.62 -6.00 -22.58
C GLU A 8 -2.67 -6.72 -21.21
N GLU A 9 -1.59 -7.38 -20.82
CA GLU A 9 -1.50 -8.03 -19.50
C GLU A 9 -1.47 -6.99 -18.38
N LEU A 10 -0.78 -5.87 -18.60
CA LEU A 10 -0.75 -4.75 -17.65
C LEU A 10 -2.16 -4.17 -17.46
N ASP A 11 -2.87 -3.88 -18.55
CA ASP A 11 -4.23 -3.35 -18.51
C ASP A 11 -5.20 -4.33 -17.83
N HIS A 12 -5.07 -5.63 -18.11
CA HIS A 12 -5.88 -6.65 -17.46
C HIS A 12 -5.63 -6.70 -15.94
N VAL A 13 -4.37 -6.71 -15.50
CA VAL A 13 -4.02 -6.73 -14.07
C VAL A 13 -4.47 -5.43 -13.39
N TYR A 14 -4.33 -4.29 -14.06
CA TYR A 14 -4.79 -3.01 -13.54
C TYR A 14 -6.30 -3.05 -13.23
N LYS A 15 -7.12 -3.56 -14.16
CA LYS A 15 -8.57 -3.72 -13.96
C LYS A 15 -8.90 -4.64 -12.78
N LEU A 16 -8.17 -5.75 -12.64
CA LEU A 16 -8.34 -6.67 -11.51
C LEU A 16 -8.01 -6.01 -10.16
N VAL A 17 -6.86 -5.33 -10.08
CA VAL A 17 -6.37 -4.67 -8.86
C VAL A 17 -7.30 -3.55 -8.39
N TYR A 18 -7.88 -2.79 -9.32
CA TYR A 18 -8.75 -1.66 -9.01
C TYR A 18 -10.24 -2.00 -9.06
N SER A 19 -10.59 -3.27 -9.24
CA SER A 19 -11.97 -3.74 -9.12
C SER A 19 -12.55 -3.48 -7.73
N SER A 20 -13.88 -3.39 -7.66
CA SER A 20 -14.64 -3.43 -6.41
C SER A 20 -14.78 -4.84 -5.84
N ASP A 21 -14.53 -5.88 -6.63
CA ASP A 21 -14.61 -7.28 -6.20
C ASP A 21 -13.29 -7.73 -5.54
N THR A 22 -13.40 -8.26 -4.32
CA THR A 22 -12.26 -8.78 -3.55
C THR A 22 -11.62 -9.98 -4.25
N GLU A 23 -12.38 -10.81 -4.96
CA GLU A 23 -11.83 -11.98 -5.64
C GLU A 23 -11.07 -11.60 -6.91
N GLU A 24 -11.55 -10.61 -7.65
CA GLU A 24 -10.79 -10.03 -8.76
C GLU A 24 -9.50 -9.37 -8.28
N GLN A 25 -9.55 -8.65 -7.17
CA GLN A 25 -8.36 -8.09 -6.51
C GLN A 25 -7.36 -9.19 -6.13
N ARG A 26 -7.83 -10.33 -5.59
CA ARG A 26 -6.98 -11.49 -5.28
C ARG A 26 -6.28 -12.04 -6.52
N ARG A 27 -7.01 -12.20 -7.62
CA ARG A 27 -6.43 -12.63 -8.91
C ARG A 27 -5.38 -11.64 -9.44
N GLY A 28 -5.65 -10.34 -9.31
CA GLY A 28 -4.69 -9.28 -9.63
C GLY A 28 -3.42 -9.36 -8.78
N TYR A 29 -3.58 -9.54 -7.47
CA TYR A 29 -2.49 -9.74 -6.50
C TYR A 29 -1.60 -10.94 -6.87
N GLU A 30 -2.20 -12.10 -7.13
CA GLU A 30 -1.49 -13.32 -7.54
C GLU A 30 -0.71 -13.12 -8.84
N ARG A 31 -1.28 -12.36 -9.79
CA ARG A 31 -0.59 -12.05 -11.05
C ARG A 31 0.64 -11.20 -10.85
N ILE A 32 0.57 -10.17 -10.00
CA ILE A 32 1.74 -9.34 -9.65
C ILE A 32 2.79 -10.17 -8.90
N LEU A 33 2.39 -11.12 -8.03
CA LEU A 33 3.34 -12.05 -7.41
C LEU A 33 4.09 -12.90 -8.44
N VAL A 34 3.40 -13.38 -9.47
CA VAL A 34 4.05 -14.11 -10.58
C VAL A 34 5.05 -13.22 -11.29
N TRP A 35 4.74 -11.94 -11.53
CA TRP A 35 5.70 -10.99 -12.09
C TRP A 35 6.90 -10.78 -11.16
N LYS A 36 6.68 -10.63 -9.85
CA LYS A 36 7.74 -10.49 -8.85
C LYS A 36 8.69 -11.70 -8.82
N ALA A 37 8.16 -12.90 -9.02
CA ALA A 37 8.96 -14.12 -9.07
C ALA A 37 9.79 -14.25 -10.37
N ARG A 38 9.32 -13.64 -11.47
CA ARG A 38 9.96 -13.73 -12.80
C ARG A 38 10.94 -12.59 -13.09
N CYS A 39 10.70 -11.41 -12.53
CA CYS A 39 11.53 -10.24 -12.75
C CYS A 39 12.47 -10.00 -11.57
N SER A 40 13.71 -9.60 -11.86
CA SER A 40 14.71 -9.26 -10.85
C SER A 40 14.33 -8.02 -10.02
N SER A 41 13.49 -7.14 -10.57
CA SER A 41 12.93 -5.97 -9.90
C SER A 41 11.65 -5.52 -10.60
N LEU A 42 10.62 -5.20 -9.82
CA LEU A 42 9.40 -4.59 -10.33
C LEU A 42 9.49 -3.06 -10.22
N PRO A 43 8.73 -2.31 -11.04
CA PRO A 43 8.58 -0.88 -10.83
C PRO A 43 8.08 -0.59 -9.40
N ALA A 44 8.64 0.43 -8.75
CA ALA A 44 8.35 0.72 -7.35
C ALA A 44 6.85 1.00 -7.08
N SER A 45 6.13 1.58 -8.02
CA SER A 45 4.67 1.76 -7.93
C SER A 45 3.90 0.42 -7.93
N VAL A 46 4.35 -0.56 -8.71
CA VAL A 46 3.78 -1.91 -8.75
C VAL A 46 4.10 -2.67 -7.46
N GLU A 47 5.32 -2.54 -6.93
CA GLU A 47 5.68 -3.12 -5.63
C GLU A 47 4.85 -2.52 -4.50
N CYS A 48 4.69 -1.21 -4.48
CA CYS A 48 3.85 -0.52 -3.50
C CYS A 48 2.38 -0.97 -3.59
N THR A 49 1.86 -1.13 -4.82
CA THR A 49 0.50 -1.63 -5.06
C THR A 49 0.34 -3.06 -4.54
N LEU A 50 1.31 -3.95 -4.82
CA LEU A 50 1.31 -5.33 -4.34
C LEU A 50 1.21 -5.40 -2.81
N GLU A 51 1.98 -4.57 -2.11
CA GLU A 51 2.04 -4.59 -0.64
C GLU A 51 0.80 -3.98 0.02
N LEU A 52 0.23 -2.93 -0.55
CA LEU A 52 -1.04 -2.37 -0.10
C LEU A 52 -2.18 -3.38 -0.31
N LEU A 53 -2.21 -4.02 -1.48
CA LEU A 53 -3.23 -5.01 -1.80
C LEU A 53 -3.13 -6.24 -0.89
N HIS A 54 -1.91 -6.69 -0.58
CA HIS A 54 -1.70 -7.78 0.36
C HIS A 54 -2.35 -7.52 1.73
N VAL A 55 -2.09 -6.34 2.32
CA VAL A 55 -2.64 -6.03 3.64
C VAL A 55 -4.16 -5.80 3.60
N ILE A 56 -4.69 -5.19 2.54
CA ILE A 56 -6.14 -4.99 2.36
C ILE A 56 -6.86 -6.35 2.25
N LEU A 57 -6.34 -7.27 1.44
CA LEU A 57 -6.93 -8.60 1.27
C LEU A 57 -6.89 -9.40 2.59
N ARG A 58 -5.79 -9.30 3.34
CA ARG A 58 -5.67 -9.94 4.65
C ARG A 58 -6.61 -9.34 5.69
N ASP A 59 -6.77 -8.03 5.68
CA ASP A 59 -7.71 -7.35 6.56
C ASP A 59 -9.15 -7.76 6.26
N ASN A 60 -9.54 -7.82 4.98
CA ASN A 60 -10.87 -8.28 4.57
C ASN A 60 -11.16 -9.73 4.99
N GLU A 61 -10.16 -10.60 4.95
CA GLU A 61 -10.25 -11.99 5.40
C GLU A 61 -10.39 -12.07 6.94
N LEU A 62 -9.60 -11.30 7.69
CA LEU A 62 -9.51 -11.43 9.15
C LEU A 62 -10.56 -10.61 9.90
N TRP A 63 -10.99 -9.47 9.37
CA TRP A 63 -11.86 -8.52 10.06
C TRP A 63 -13.19 -9.11 10.54
N PRO A 64 -13.92 -9.94 9.76
CA PRO A 64 -15.14 -10.59 10.24
C PRO A 64 -14.91 -11.43 11.50
N HIS A 65 -13.77 -12.12 11.57
CA HIS A 65 -13.41 -12.96 12.72
C HIS A 65 -12.95 -12.13 13.92
N ILE A 66 -12.25 -11.01 13.70
CA ILE A 66 -11.84 -10.08 14.75
C ILE A 66 -13.08 -9.45 15.42
N VAL A 67 -14.04 -8.97 14.64
CA VAL A 67 -15.27 -8.33 15.17
C VAL A 67 -16.15 -9.32 15.94
N GLN A 68 -16.15 -10.59 15.53
CA GLN A 68 -16.84 -11.66 16.25
C GLN A 68 -16.09 -12.16 17.50
N CYS A 69 -14.93 -11.58 17.82
CA CYS A 69 -14.05 -12.02 18.90
C CYS A 69 -13.59 -13.49 18.79
N ASN A 70 -13.56 -14.02 17.55
CA ASN A 70 -13.13 -15.39 17.25
C ASN A 70 -11.61 -15.50 17.06
N MET A 71 -10.89 -14.38 17.20
CA MET A 71 -9.45 -14.31 17.02
C MET A 71 -8.76 -13.71 18.23
N PRO A 72 -7.51 -14.11 18.51
CA PRO A 72 -6.71 -13.49 19.55
C PRO A 72 -6.51 -11.98 19.32
N PRO A 73 -6.38 -11.17 20.38
CA PRO A 73 -6.25 -9.72 20.28
C PRO A 73 -4.98 -9.27 19.53
N TYR A 74 -3.92 -10.08 19.50
CA TYR A 74 -2.69 -9.75 18.78
C TYR A 74 -2.87 -9.71 17.25
N VAL A 75 -3.94 -10.29 16.71
CA VAL A 75 -4.20 -10.33 15.26
C VAL A 75 -4.50 -8.93 14.73
N GLU A 76 -5.22 -8.11 15.49
CA GLU A 76 -5.43 -6.70 15.13
C GLU A 76 -4.10 -5.93 15.12
N GLN A 77 -3.25 -6.16 16.12
CA GLN A 77 -1.92 -5.54 16.19
C GLN A 77 -1.05 -5.95 15.00
N GLN A 78 -1.11 -7.21 14.55
CA GLN A 78 -0.41 -7.67 13.35
C GLN A 78 -0.88 -6.90 12.11
N LEU A 79 -2.19 -6.71 11.93
CA LEU A 79 -2.73 -5.88 10.85
C LEU A 79 -2.22 -4.44 10.93
N GLN A 80 -2.19 -3.84 12.12
CA GLN A 80 -1.67 -2.48 12.32
C GLN A 80 -0.21 -2.36 11.89
N ILE A 81 0.64 -3.35 12.21
CA ILE A 81 2.04 -3.39 11.79
C ILE A 81 2.16 -3.54 10.27
N MET A 82 1.38 -4.45 9.68
CA MET A 82 1.38 -4.68 8.22
C MET A 82 0.99 -3.40 7.48
N TYR A 83 -0.10 -2.74 7.88
CA TYR A 83 -0.53 -1.49 7.27
C TYR A 83 0.51 -0.40 7.45
N SER A 84 1.05 -0.22 8.66
CA SER A 84 2.09 0.78 8.93
C SER A 84 3.29 0.58 7.99
N THR A 85 3.72 -0.67 7.80
CA THR A 85 4.84 -1.01 6.92
C THR A 85 4.54 -0.69 5.46
N SER A 86 3.37 -1.10 4.94
CA SER A 86 2.97 -0.82 3.56
C SER A 86 2.81 0.69 3.31
N ILE A 87 2.24 1.45 4.24
CA ILE A 87 2.09 2.91 4.15
C ILE A 87 3.46 3.60 4.20
N MET A 88 4.38 3.16 5.07
CA MET A 88 5.72 3.73 5.11
C MET A 88 6.47 3.52 3.78
N ARG A 89 6.32 2.36 3.14
CA ARG A 89 6.93 2.10 1.83
C ARG A 89 6.30 2.94 0.73
N PHE A 90 4.98 3.16 0.75
CA PHE A 90 4.32 4.14 -0.12
C PHE A 90 4.90 5.55 0.05
N LEU A 91 5.00 6.05 1.28
CA LEU A 91 5.56 7.39 1.56
C LEU A 91 7.03 7.50 1.16
N ASN A 92 7.81 6.43 1.32
CA ASN A 92 9.20 6.37 0.87
C ASN A 92 9.31 6.36 -0.65
N HIS A 93 8.44 5.63 -1.35
CA HIS A 93 8.36 5.66 -2.80
C HIS A 93 8.04 7.07 -3.30
N LEU A 94 7.03 7.72 -2.72
CA LEU A 94 6.72 9.12 -3.02
C LEU A 94 7.93 10.03 -2.81
N SER A 95 8.64 9.88 -1.69
CA SER A 95 9.85 10.67 -1.42
C SER A 95 10.92 10.46 -2.50
N SER A 96 11.12 9.21 -2.94
CA SER A 96 12.14 8.87 -3.94
C SER A 96 11.87 9.47 -5.32
N LEU A 97 10.61 9.70 -5.68
CA LEU A 97 10.24 10.33 -6.95
C LEU A 97 10.70 11.80 -7.06
N PHE A 98 10.99 12.45 -5.93
CA PHE A 98 11.32 13.87 -5.86
C PHE A 98 12.71 14.16 -5.25
N GLN A 99 13.49 13.13 -4.94
CA GLN A 99 14.83 13.29 -4.35
C GLN A 99 15.85 13.97 -5.29
N ASP A 100 15.66 13.90 -6.61
CA ASP A 100 16.47 14.65 -7.57
C ASP A 100 16.22 16.17 -7.51
N ILE A 101 15.16 16.60 -6.81
CA ILE A 101 14.79 18.00 -6.61
C ILE A 101 15.11 18.37 -5.15
N HIS A 102 16.38 18.68 -4.87
CA HIS A 102 16.85 19.41 -3.69
C HIS A 102 16.33 18.95 -2.31
N SER A 103 16.84 17.86 -1.73
CA SER A 103 16.80 17.60 -0.26
C SER A 103 15.50 18.05 0.46
N GLU A 104 14.34 17.87 -0.18
CA GLU A 104 13.07 18.39 0.31
C GLU A 104 12.58 17.44 1.40
N THR A 105 12.08 17.99 2.51
CA THR A 105 11.50 17.16 3.57
C THR A 105 10.24 16.48 3.03
N LEU A 106 9.93 15.25 3.50
CA LEU A 106 8.71 14.52 3.10
C LEU A 106 7.45 15.37 3.24
N PHE A 107 7.40 16.27 4.25
CA PHE A 107 6.32 17.21 4.44
C PHE A 107 6.11 18.15 3.23
N ARG A 108 7.20 18.70 2.67
CA ARG A 108 7.15 19.56 1.48
C ARG A 108 6.76 18.80 0.22
N VAL A 109 7.26 17.57 0.07
CA VAL A 109 6.86 16.69 -1.04
C VAL A 109 5.37 16.36 -0.95
N ALA A 110 4.87 16.04 0.24
CA ALA A 110 3.46 15.76 0.48
C ALA A 110 2.57 16.97 0.14
N ASP A 111 2.96 18.17 0.59
CA ASP A 111 2.23 19.41 0.30
C ASP A 111 2.09 19.65 -1.21
N ARG A 112 3.17 19.48 -1.98
CA ARG A 112 3.16 19.62 -3.46
C ARG A 112 2.26 18.59 -4.15
N LEU A 113 2.11 17.41 -3.57
CA LEU A 113 1.30 16.32 -4.10
C LEU A 113 -0.15 16.32 -3.57
N ASN A 114 -0.54 17.36 -2.82
CA ASN A 114 -1.81 17.43 -2.10
C ASN A 114 -2.06 16.20 -1.21
N ILE A 115 -0.98 15.65 -0.65
CA ILE A 115 -1.06 14.55 0.31
C ILE A 115 -1.32 15.14 1.70
N PRO A 116 -2.37 14.69 2.40
CA PRO A 116 -2.71 15.23 3.71
C PRO A 116 -1.57 15.07 4.73
N ALA A 117 -1.31 16.11 5.53
CA ALA A 117 -0.27 16.10 6.55
C ALA A 117 -0.40 14.93 7.55
N TRP A 118 -1.64 14.57 7.92
CA TRP A 118 -1.89 13.44 8.84
C TRP A 118 -1.37 12.09 8.31
N LEU A 119 -1.25 11.94 6.98
CA LEU A 119 -0.68 10.73 6.37
C LEU A 119 0.84 10.69 6.56
N VAL A 120 1.50 11.85 6.51
CA VAL A 120 2.93 12.00 6.81
C VAL A 120 3.19 11.76 8.30
N ASP A 121 2.28 12.20 9.17
CA ASP A 121 2.37 11.99 10.61
C ASP A 121 2.31 10.51 11.02
N ILE A 122 1.70 9.65 10.21
CA ILE A 122 1.76 8.19 10.42
C ILE A 122 3.20 7.70 10.44
N ARG A 123 4.09 8.24 9.60
CA ARG A 123 5.51 7.90 9.62
C ARG A 123 6.17 8.31 10.95
N HIS A 124 5.84 9.49 11.46
CA HIS A 124 6.34 9.94 12.75
C HIS A 124 5.84 9.06 13.89
N GLN A 125 4.56 8.68 13.87
CA GLN A 125 3.94 7.80 14.86
C GLN A 125 4.52 6.38 14.80
N SER A 126 4.57 5.76 13.62
CA SER A 126 5.05 4.38 13.45
C SER A 126 6.56 4.22 13.67
N ALA A 127 7.36 5.26 13.44
CA ALA A 127 8.82 5.18 13.60
C ALA A 127 9.35 5.69 14.96
N HIS A 128 8.67 6.63 15.61
CA HIS A 128 9.17 7.27 16.84
C HIS A 128 8.22 7.16 18.04
N SER A 129 6.94 6.89 17.84
CA SER A 129 6.02 6.70 18.97
C SER A 129 5.92 5.22 19.31
N ASN A 130 5.94 4.90 20.61
CA ASN A 130 5.84 3.52 21.12
C ASN A 130 4.43 2.90 20.92
N THR A 131 3.56 3.57 20.17
CA THR A 131 2.15 3.24 19.97
C THR A 131 1.83 3.19 18.49
N LEU A 132 1.32 2.05 18.03
CA LEU A 132 0.86 1.91 16.64
C LEU A 132 -0.39 2.78 16.40
N PRO A 133 -0.53 3.40 15.21
CA PRO A 133 -1.75 4.11 14.86
C PRO A 133 -2.96 3.16 14.88
N PRO A 134 -4.16 3.66 15.22
CA PRO A 134 -5.34 2.83 15.27
C PRO A 134 -5.69 2.28 13.89
N LEU A 135 -6.14 1.02 13.82
CA LEU A 135 -6.39 0.31 12.55
C LEU A 135 -7.33 1.07 11.60
N ARG A 136 -8.34 1.78 12.12
CA ARG A 136 -9.24 2.64 11.32
C ARG A 136 -8.50 3.75 10.55
N LEU A 137 -7.49 4.36 11.18
CA LEU A 137 -6.69 5.42 10.55
C LEU A 137 -5.80 4.83 9.46
N LEU A 138 -5.21 3.66 9.75
CA LEU A 138 -4.38 2.91 8.80
C LEU A 138 -5.17 2.44 7.57
N ARG A 139 -6.41 1.98 7.74
CA ARG A 139 -7.32 1.67 6.61
C ARG A 139 -7.57 2.89 5.75
N THR A 140 -7.88 4.03 6.38
CA THR A 140 -8.12 5.30 5.67
C THR A 140 -6.88 5.73 4.88
N ALA A 141 -5.70 5.59 5.48
CA ALA A 141 -4.42 5.85 4.82
C ALA A 141 -4.18 4.94 3.62
N ALA A 142 -4.46 3.64 3.75
CA ALA A 142 -4.33 2.68 2.66
C ALA A 142 -5.33 2.96 1.51
N THR A 143 -6.57 3.35 1.82
CA THR A 143 -7.55 3.78 0.81
C THR A 143 -7.05 5.01 0.05
N PHE A 144 -6.51 6.00 0.76
CA PHE A 144 -5.90 7.17 0.12
C PHE A 144 -4.73 6.77 -0.78
N ALA A 145 -3.79 5.97 -0.27
CA ALA A 145 -2.61 5.54 -1.03
C ALA A 145 -2.99 4.75 -2.29
N ARG A 146 -3.96 3.83 -2.19
CA ARG A 146 -4.49 3.08 -3.34
C ARG A 146 -5.15 4.01 -4.36
N GLY A 147 -5.95 4.98 -3.91
CA GLY A 147 -6.57 5.97 -4.81
C GLY A 147 -5.53 6.85 -5.51
N TRP A 148 -4.49 7.27 -4.79
CA TRP A 148 -3.39 8.04 -5.36
C TRP A 148 -2.64 7.25 -6.44
N LEU A 149 -2.30 5.98 -6.16
CA LEU A 149 -1.65 5.09 -7.13
C LEU A 149 -2.53 4.83 -8.35
N HIS A 150 -3.86 4.83 -8.22
CA HIS A 150 -4.79 4.65 -9.33
C HIS A 150 -4.81 5.83 -10.31
N VAL A 151 -4.78 7.05 -9.76
CA VAL A 151 -4.90 8.28 -10.55
C VAL A 151 -3.56 8.70 -11.15
N CYS A 152 -2.46 8.46 -10.45
CA CYS A 152 -1.14 8.95 -10.83
C CYS A 152 -0.27 7.94 -11.60
N HIS A 153 -0.62 6.64 -11.64
CA HIS A 153 0.18 5.56 -12.24
C HIS A 153 -0.66 4.45 -12.87
#